data_AF-A0A7C4ZCM2-F1
#
_entry.id   AF-A0A7C4ZCM2-F1
#
_cell.length_a   1.000
_cell.length_b   1.000
_cell.length_c   1.000
_cell.angle_alpha   90.00
_cell.angle_beta   90.00
_cell.angle_gamma   90.00
#
_symmetry.space_group_name_H-M   'P 1'
#
loop_
_entity.id
_entity.type
_entity.pdbx_description
1 polymer ?
#
loop_
_entity_poly.entity_id
_entity_poly.type
_entity_poly.pdbx_seq_one_letter_code
_entity_poly.pdbx_strand_id
1 'polypeptide(L)'
;MVSNLVRNGVNPNLFEYVKLTAEEADNPDVICERVEAIFESLPEGWREDEIAADYTGGTKSMTAGIVLACAKPGRHLQFMRPREYDQEGRAVYEKGSDPVLVDINYKVRPVGRRTGARFWGKGNV
;
A
#
# COMPACT_ATOMS: atom_id res chain seq x y z
N MET A 1 -16.32 -7.52 13.00
CA MET A 1 -15.69 -6.19 12.98
C MET A 1 -16.38 -5.25 11.98
N VAL A 2 -16.51 -5.63 10.71
CA VAL A 2 -17.38 -4.95 9.72
C VAL A 2 -18.82 -4.82 10.22
N SER A 3 -19.34 -5.85 10.89
CA SER A 3 -20.66 -5.83 11.56
C SER A 3 -20.79 -4.78 12.66
N ASN A 4 -19.70 -4.36 13.31
CA ASN A 4 -19.71 -3.32 14.34
C ASN A 4 -19.61 -1.91 13.72
N LEU A 5 -18.82 -1.74 12.67
CA LEU A 5 -18.76 -0.51 11.87
C LEU A 5 -20.11 -0.18 11.23
N VAL A 6 -20.80 -1.20 10.71
CA VAL A 6 -22.14 -1.08 10.11
C VAL A 6 -23.22 -0.82 11.17
N ARG A 7 -23.09 -1.38 12.38
CA ARG A 7 -24.10 -1.24 13.46
C ARG A 7 -23.97 0.06 14.27
N ASN A 8 -22.75 0.53 14.53
CA ASN A 8 -22.50 1.64 15.46
C ASN A 8 -22.07 2.93 14.76
N GLY A 9 -21.97 2.91 13.43
CA GLY A 9 -21.40 4.01 12.65
C GLY A 9 -19.88 4.09 12.76
N VAL A 10 -19.26 4.80 11.82
CA VAL A 10 -17.83 5.10 11.84
C VAL A 10 -17.64 6.38 12.65
N ASN A 11 -16.81 6.35 13.71
CA ASN A 11 -16.41 7.59 14.38
C ASN A 11 -15.73 8.48 13.32
N PRO A 12 -16.20 9.72 13.07
CA PRO A 12 -15.62 10.59 12.05
C PRO A 12 -14.14 10.94 12.30
N ASN A 13 -13.64 10.71 13.53
CA ASN A 13 -12.24 10.87 13.91
C ASN A 13 -11.39 9.60 13.75
N LEU A 14 -11.85 8.57 13.01
CA LEU A 14 -11.06 7.35 12.78
C LEU A 14 -9.89 7.54 11.82
N PHE A 15 -9.92 8.60 10.99
CA PHE A 15 -8.97 8.79 9.91
C PHE A 15 -8.28 10.14 10.03
N GLU A 16 -6.95 10.13 9.99
CA GLU A 16 -6.14 11.33 9.83
C GLU A 16 -5.57 11.36 8.41
N TYR A 17 -5.60 12.54 7.79
CA TYR A 17 -4.97 12.72 6.48
C TYR A 17 -3.46 12.84 6.64
N VAL A 18 -2.73 11.89 6.05
CA VAL A 18 -1.29 12.07 5.80
C VAL A 18 -1.14 12.99 4.60
N LYS A 19 -0.80 14.25 4.84
CA LYS A 19 -0.51 15.21 3.76
C LYS A 19 0.84 14.89 3.12
N LEU A 20 0.86 14.95 1.80
CA LEU A 20 2.06 14.85 0.98
C LEU A 20 2.29 16.21 0.31
N THR A 21 3.54 16.65 0.27
CA THR A 21 3.98 17.68 -0.66
C THR A 21 4.02 17.12 -2.08
N ALA A 22 4.10 18.00 -3.09
CA ALA A 22 4.21 17.58 -4.49
C ALA A 22 5.48 16.74 -4.75
N GLU A 23 6.59 17.07 -4.08
CA GLU A 23 7.86 16.34 -4.17
C GLU A 23 7.73 14.95 -3.53
N GLU A 24 7.13 14.84 -2.36
CA GLU A 24 6.87 13.53 -1.73
C GLU A 24 5.93 12.67 -2.57
N ALA A 25 4.91 13.27 -3.21
CA ALA A 25 3.97 12.56 -4.08
C ALA A 25 4.61 12.01 -5.37
N ASP A 26 5.78 12.53 -5.76
CA ASP A 26 6.56 12.01 -6.89
C ASP A 26 7.73 11.11 -6.45
N ASN A 27 7.86 10.82 -5.15
CA ASN A 27 8.89 9.96 -4.61
C ASN A 27 8.30 8.62 -4.12
N PRO A 28 8.48 7.51 -4.86
CA PRO A 28 7.89 6.22 -4.50
C PRO A 28 8.42 5.66 -3.17
N ASP A 29 9.66 5.98 -2.77
CA ASP A 29 10.23 5.51 -1.52
C ASP A 29 9.51 6.16 -0.32
N VAL A 30 9.30 7.48 -0.39
CA VAL A 30 8.54 8.20 0.64
C VAL A 30 7.12 7.64 0.73
N ILE A 31 6.46 7.39 -0.40
CA ILE A 31 5.11 6.83 -0.40
C ILE A 31 5.09 5.44 0.21
N CYS A 32 6.07 4.59 -0.11
CA CYS A 32 6.22 3.28 0.50
C CYS A 32 6.33 3.40 2.02
N GLU A 33 7.21 4.27 2.53
CA GLU A 33 7.39 4.51 3.96
C GLU A 33 6.12 5.01 4.65
N ARG A 34 5.35 5.91 4.01
CA ARG A 34 4.08 6.40 4.55
C ARG A 34 3.03 5.29 4.65
N VAL A 35 2.93 4.43 3.65
CA VAL A 35 1.99 3.30 3.66
C VAL A 35 2.40 2.26 4.70
N GLU A 36 3.70 1.97 4.82
CA GLU A 36 4.25 1.12 5.87
C GLU A 36 3.87 1.63 7.27
N ALA A 37 4.06 2.93 7.52
CA ALA A 37 3.70 3.56 8.79
C ALA A 37 2.20 3.43 9.12
N ILE A 38 1.31 3.46 8.12
CA ILE A 38 -0.13 3.23 8.32
C ILE A 38 -0.39 1.79 8.79
N PHE A 39 0.22 0.79 8.14
CA PHE A 39 0.08 -0.61 8.56
C PHE A 39 0.74 -0.89 9.92
N GLU A 40 1.79 -0.17 10.30
CA GLU A 40 2.44 -0.30 11.62
C GLU A 40 1.65 0.39 12.74
N SER A 41 0.77 1.34 12.41
CA SER A 41 -0.02 2.13 13.37
C SER A 41 -1.48 1.72 13.44
N LEU A 42 -1.81 0.51 12.97
CA LEU A 42 -3.19 0.03 12.98
C LEU A 42 -3.77 0.00 14.40
N PRO A 43 -5.05 0.36 14.56
CA PRO A 43 -5.70 0.30 15.86
C PRO A 43 -5.68 -1.12 16.43
N GLU A 44 -5.71 -1.22 17.76
CA GLU A 44 -5.73 -2.52 18.45
C GLU A 44 -6.86 -3.41 17.92
N GLY A 45 -6.51 -4.66 17.60
CA GLY A 45 -7.44 -5.67 17.10
C GLY A 45 -7.61 -5.71 15.58
N TRP A 46 -7.09 -4.73 14.83
CA TRP A 46 -7.09 -4.76 13.37
C TRP A 46 -5.95 -5.63 12.85
N ARG A 47 -6.23 -6.41 11.79
CA ARG A 47 -5.21 -7.16 11.06
C ARG A 47 -4.92 -6.51 9.71
N GLU A 48 -3.69 -6.68 9.21
CA GLU A 48 -3.32 -6.17 7.89
C GLU A 48 -4.22 -6.76 6.78
N ASP A 49 -4.68 -8.00 6.93
CA ASP A 49 -5.57 -8.70 5.99
C ASP A 49 -7.03 -8.22 6.00
N GLU A 50 -7.37 -7.28 6.87
CA GLU A 50 -8.68 -6.63 6.92
C GLU A 50 -8.68 -5.27 6.19
N ILE A 51 -7.54 -4.88 5.62
CA ILE A 51 -7.33 -3.56 5.02
C ILE A 51 -6.85 -3.73 3.57
N ALA A 52 -7.43 -2.92 2.68
CA ALA A 52 -7.00 -2.86 1.29
C ALA A 52 -6.49 -1.45 0.95
N ALA A 53 -5.31 -1.37 0.34
CA ALA A 53 -4.81 -0.14 -0.25
C ALA A 53 -5.44 0.06 -1.63
N ASP A 54 -6.16 1.16 -1.81
CA ASP A 54 -6.76 1.53 -3.10
C ASP A 54 -5.83 2.47 -3.89
N TYR A 55 -5.43 2.05 -5.08
CA TYR A 55 -4.54 2.83 -5.95
C TYR A 55 -5.23 3.27 -7.26
N THR A 56 -6.57 3.32 -7.29
CA THR A 56 -7.33 3.74 -8.49
C THR A 56 -6.88 5.11 -9.00
N GLY A 57 -6.56 6.02 -8.08
CA GLY A 57 -6.02 7.35 -8.37
C GLY A 57 -4.61 7.55 -7.83
N GLY A 58 -4.08 8.76 -8.05
CA GLY A 58 -2.71 9.11 -7.68
C GLY A 58 -1.76 9.10 -8.87
N THR A 59 -0.52 9.53 -8.62
CA THR A 59 0.54 9.52 -9.64
C THR A 59 1.09 8.10 -9.83
N LYS A 60 1.88 7.90 -10.90
CA LYS A 60 2.60 6.64 -11.08
C LYS A 60 3.56 6.35 -9.92
N SER A 61 4.22 7.38 -9.39
CA SER A 61 5.13 7.30 -8.25
C SER A 61 4.38 6.90 -6.98
N MET A 62 3.20 7.48 -6.72
CA MET A 62 2.33 7.03 -5.63
C MET A 62 1.94 5.56 -5.77
N THR A 63 1.52 5.15 -6.97
CA THR A 63 1.15 3.76 -7.25
C THR A 63 2.31 2.81 -6.98
N ALA A 64 3.52 3.15 -7.43
CA ALA A 64 4.71 2.34 -7.21
C ALA A 64 5.02 2.16 -5.71
N GLY A 65 4.98 3.24 -4.93
CA GLY A 65 5.20 3.18 -3.48
C GLY A 65 4.16 2.32 -2.75
N ILE A 66 2.87 2.46 -3.11
CA ILE A 66 1.79 1.66 -2.53
C ILE A 66 1.99 0.17 -2.86
N VAL A 67 2.27 -0.17 -4.12
CA VAL A 67 2.51 -1.55 -4.56
C VAL A 67 3.69 -2.18 -3.82
N LEU A 68 4.79 -1.43 -3.62
CA LEU A 68 5.96 -1.91 -2.89
C LEU A 68 5.64 -2.19 -1.42
N ALA A 69 4.93 -1.29 -0.73
CA ALA A 69 4.51 -1.48 0.66
C ALA A 69 3.53 -2.66 0.82
N CYS A 70 2.70 -2.93 -0.19
CA CYS A 70 1.72 -4.02 -0.18
C CYS A 70 2.28 -5.35 -0.74
N ALA A 71 3.54 -5.40 -1.18
CA ALA A 71 4.16 -6.65 -1.64
C ALA A 71 4.44 -7.64 -0.49
N LYS A 72 4.22 -7.24 0.76
CA LYS A 72 4.30 -8.11 1.94
C LYS A 72 3.08 -9.04 2.01
N PRO A 73 3.23 -10.31 2.43
CA PRO A 73 2.10 -11.21 2.62
C PRO A 73 1.05 -10.63 3.57
N GLY A 74 -0.22 -10.80 3.24
CA GLY A 74 -1.34 -10.37 4.09
C GLY A 74 -1.82 -8.93 3.85
N ARG A 75 -1.15 -8.14 3.01
CA ARG A 75 -1.63 -6.80 2.64
C ARG A 75 -2.39 -6.85 1.33
N HIS A 76 -3.63 -6.37 1.32
CA HIS A 76 -4.45 -6.35 0.12
C HIS A 76 -4.24 -5.05 -0.66
N LEU A 77 -4.19 -5.19 -1.98
CA LEU A 77 -4.11 -4.09 -2.92
C LEU A 77 -5.33 -4.16 -3.84
N GLN A 78 -5.93 -3.01 -4.17
CA GLN A 78 -7.08 -2.96 -5.08
C GLN A 78 -7.08 -1.72 -5.97
N PHE A 79 -7.81 -1.81 -7.07
CA PHE A 79 -8.26 -0.65 -7.83
C PHE A 79 -9.74 -0.80 -8.19
N MET A 80 -10.40 0.32 -8.47
CA MET A 80 -11.80 0.34 -8.90
C MET A 80 -11.84 0.26 -10.43
N ARG A 81 -12.43 -0.81 -10.94
CA ARG A 81 -12.69 -0.98 -12.38
C ARG A 81 -14.07 -0.42 -12.72
N PRO A 82 -14.17 0.60 -13.59
CA PRO A 82 -15.44 1.05 -14.14
C PRO A 82 -16.22 -0.10 -14.77
N ARG A 83 -17.53 -0.17 -14.53
CA ARG A 83 -18.38 -1.18 -15.17
C ARG A 83 -18.62 -0.91 -16.65
N GLU A 84 -18.50 0.36 -17.04
CA GLU A 84 -18.72 0.82 -18.40
C GLU A 84 -17.79 1.99 -18.70
N TYR A 85 -17.35 2.07 -19.96
CA TYR A 85 -16.61 3.19 -20.51
C TYR A 85 -17.44 3.82 -21.64
N ASP A 86 -17.41 5.16 -21.73
CA ASP A 86 -17.98 5.89 -22.86
C ASP A 86 -17.12 5.76 -24.13
N GLN A 87 -17.54 6.42 -25.21
CA GLN A 87 -16.82 6.36 -26.50
C GLN A 87 -15.45 7.02 -26.43
N GLU A 88 -15.22 7.90 -25.46
CA GLU A 88 -13.98 8.61 -25.18
C GLU A 88 -13.07 7.86 -24.20
N GLY A 89 -13.49 6.68 -23.72
CA GLY A 89 -12.75 5.85 -22.79
C GLY A 89 -12.79 6.32 -21.33
N ARG A 90 -13.75 7.16 -20.97
CA ARG A 90 -13.97 7.62 -19.58
C ARG A 90 -14.98 6.73 -18.88
N ALA A 91 -14.87 6.63 -17.56
CA ALA A 91 -15.81 5.86 -16.75
C ALA A 91 -17.21 6.50 -16.80
N VAL A 92 -18.24 5.70 -17.07
CA VAL A 92 -19.64 6.16 -16.96
C VAL A 92 -20.06 6.14 -15.49
N TYR A 93 -20.12 7.31 -14.86
CA TYR A 93 -20.30 7.46 -13.41
C TYR A 93 -21.55 6.74 -12.87
N GLU A 94 -22.66 6.83 -13.60
CA GLU A 94 -23.97 6.26 -13.21
C GLU A 94 -23.96 4.73 -13.19
N LYS A 95 -23.01 4.10 -13.90
CA LYS A 95 -22.86 2.64 -13.93
C LYS A 95 -22.03 2.12 -12.75
N GLY A 96 -21.27 3.02 -12.12
CA GLY A 96 -20.40 2.72 -11.00
C GLY A 96 -19.17 1.88 -11.37
N SER A 97 -18.49 1.40 -10.34
CA SER A 97 -17.25 0.63 -10.45
C SER A 97 -17.26 -0.53 -9.45
N ASP A 98 -16.49 -1.57 -9.77
CA ASP A 98 -16.27 -2.72 -8.88
C ASP A 98 -14.81 -2.77 -8.41
N PRO A 99 -14.55 -3.10 -7.13
CA PRO A 99 -13.19 -3.30 -6.67
C PRO A 99 -12.58 -4.55 -7.31
N VAL A 100 -11.34 -4.42 -7.76
CA VAL A 100 -10.54 -5.52 -8.30
C VAL A 100 -9.34 -5.69 -7.39
N LEU A 101 -9.31 -6.81 -6.67
CA LEU A 101 -8.16 -7.22 -5.88
C LEU A 101 -6.98 -7.55 -6.78
N VAL A 102 -5.80 -7.12 -6.34
CA VAL A 102 -4.55 -7.31 -7.06
C VAL A 102 -3.70 -8.30 -6.29
N ASP A 103 -3.41 -9.40 -6.95
CA ASP A 103 -2.52 -10.42 -6.45
C ASP A 103 -1.09 -10.14 -6.94
N ILE A 104 -0.24 -9.67 -6.02
CA ILE A 104 1.17 -9.39 -6.27
C ILE A 104 1.93 -10.73 -6.21
N ASN A 105 1.77 -11.54 -7.26
CA ASN A 105 2.45 -12.84 -7.42
C ASN A 105 3.94 -12.68 -7.83
N TYR A 106 4.69 -11.82 -7.14
CA TYR A 106 6.12 -11.64 -7.37
C TYR A 106 6.93 -12.23 -6.22
N LYS A 107 7.89 -13.10 -6.54
CA LYS A 107 8.85 -13.63 -5.57
C LYS A 107 10.01 -12.65 -5.42
N VAL A 108 10.06 -11.90 -4.33
CA VAL A 108 11.24 -11.09 -3.99
C VAL A 108 12.38 -12.05 -3.64
N ARG A 109 13.48 -12.02 -4.39
CA ARG A 109 14.66 -12.83 -4.06
C ARG A 109 15.47 -12.11 -2.97
N PRO A 110 15.88 -12.78 -1.89
CA PRO A 110 16.84 -12.21 -0.96
C PRO A 110 18.12 -11.84 -1.72
N VAL A 111 18.52 -10.57 -1.63
CA VAL A 111 19.90 -10.19 -1.94
C VAL A 111 20.69 -10.53 -0.68
N GLY A 112 21.45 -11.62 -0.72
CA GLY A 112 22.23 -12.09 0.43
C GLY A 112 23.04 -10.95 1.04
N ARG A 113 23.16 -10.94 2.39
CA ARG A 113 24.08 -10.05 3.12
C ARG A 113 25.39 -10.00 2.34
N ARG A 114 25.87 -8.80 1.97
CA ARG A 114 27.27 -8.62 1.57
C ARG A 114 28.13 -9.07 2.76
N THR A 115 28.49 -10.35 2.81
CA THR A 115 29.57 -10.86 3.65
C THR A 115 30.87 -10.34 3.05
N GLY A 116 31.19 -9.10 3.39
CA GLY A 116 32.36 -8.37 2.91
C GLY A 116 33.09 -7.68 4.05
N ALA A 117 33.17 -8.30 5.23
CA ALA A 117 34.11 -7.90 6.27
C ALA A 117 35.10 -9.05 6.47
N ARG A 118 36.14 -9.10 5.63
CA ARG A 118 37.33 -9.91 5.90
C ARG A 118 38.17 -9.11 6.91
N PHE A 119 37.79 -9.21 8.18
CA PHE A 119 38.60 -8.70 9.29
C PHE A 119 39.87 -9.56 9.35
N TRP A 120 40.98 -9.06 8.78
CA TRP A 120 42.29 -9.61 9.09
C TRP A 120 42.66 -9.13 10.50
N GLY A 121 42.34 -9.98 11.48
CA GLY A 121 42.86 -9.83 12.83
C GLY A 121 44.37 -9.93 12.81
N LYS A 122 45.03 -8.93 13.41
CA LYS A 122 46.42 -9.02 13.83
C LYS A 122 46.56 -10.18 14.81
N GLY A 123 47.54 -11.06 14.57
CA GLY A 123 48.01 -12.04 15.53
C GLY A 123 49.54 -12.12 15.44
N ASN A 124 50.20 -11.66 16.49
CA ASN A 124 51.64 -11.80 16.74
C ASN A 124 51.98 -13.28 17.02
N VAL A 125 53.05 -13.81 16.41
CA VAL A 125 54.32 -14.24 17.07
C VAL A 125 55.44 -14.07 16.06
#